data_AF-A0ABD3FZ70-F1
#
_entry.id   AF-A0ABD3FZ70-F1
#
_cell.length_a   1.000
_cell.length_b   1.000
_cell.length_c   1.000
_cell.angle_alpha   90.00
_cell.angle_beta   90.00
_cell.angle_gamma   90.00
#
_symmetry.space_group_name_H-M   'P 1'
#
loop_
_entity.id
_entity.type
_entity.pdbx_description
1 polymer ?
#
loop_
_entity_poly.entity_id
_entity_poly.type
_entity_poly.pdbx_seq_one_letter_code
_entity_poly.pdbx_strand_id
1 'polypeptide(L)'
;MFNAELHLSFRAITLHAFGDEDRGDPAEPIVLELGNADLDDSDDEVELHPNGPPNDYVALLKRNSGLLLLQENRIRGAYSRSGEAGLFALFVTGNFKNSLREWANAVLRNDGIRDISESGLDAYIGLELAISITSINEISDFWSSKRFLGSSDFADTMARNRFQQIRSHLKVHPAGGY
;
A
#
# COMPACT_ATOMS: atom_id res chain seq x y z
N MET A 1 -7.68 -25.09 -9.00
CA MET A 1 -6.23 -24.77 -9.08
C MET A 1 -6.14 -23.29 -9.46
N PHE A 2 -6.18 -22.39 -8.49
CA PHE A 2 -6.27 -20.95 -8.74
C PHE A 2 -5.29 -20.16 -7.84
N ASN A 3 -4.33 -19.56 -8.55
CA ASN A 3 -3.63 -18.30 -8.32
C ASN A 3 -2.80 -18.10 -7.02
N ALA A 4 -1.57 -18.63 -7.06
CA ALA A 4 -0.50 -18.30 -6.12
C ALA A 4 0.08 -16.88 -6.34
N GLU A 5 -0.14 -16.25 -7.51
CA GLU A 5 0.50 -14.96 -7.86
C GLU A 5 -0.06 -13.79 -7.07
N LEU A 6 -1.36 -13.79 -6.73
CA LEU A 6 -1.97 -12.76 -5.89
C LEU A 6 -1.48 -12.81 -4.43
N HIS A 7 -1.13 -14.00 -3.93
CA HIS A 7 -0.58 -14.16 -2.59
C HIS A 7 0.88 -13.68 -2.50
N LEU A 8 1.64 -13.79 -3.60
CA LEU A 8 2.99 -13.24 -3.70
C LEU A 8 3.00 -11.71 -3.88
N SER A 9 2.07 -11.15 -4.67
CA SER A 9 2.03 -9.71 -4.96
C SER A 9 1.82 -8.86 -3.70
N PHE A 10 0.95 -9.28 -2.78
CA PHE A 10 0.75 -8.54 -1.51
C PHE A 10 1.88 -8.77 -0.49
N ARG A 11 2.47 -9.97 -0.43
CA ARG A 11 3.65 -10.22 0.43
C ARG A 11 4.88 -9.42 -0.01
N ALA A 12 5.06 -9.21 -1.31
CA ALA A 12 6.17 -8.41 -1.85
C ALA A 12 6.07 -6.93 -1.46
N ILE A 13 4.85 -6.38 -1.37
CA ILE A 13 4.62 -5.00 -0.93
C ILE A 13 4.95 -4.83 0.56
N THR A 14 4.68 -5.85 1.39
CA THR A 14 5.00 -5.81 2.82
C THR A 14 6.50 -5.96 3.11
N LEU A 15 7.25 -6.75 2.33
CA LEU A 15 8.68 -6.99 2.58
C LEU A 15 9.55 -5.78 2.25
N HIS A 16 9.18 -4.96 1.26
CA HIS A 16 9.93 -3.75 0.90
C HIS A 16 9.78 -2.59 1.90
N ALA A 17 8.84 -2.71 2.86
CA ALA A 17 8.54 -1.66 3.83
C ALA A 17 9.37 -1.76 5.13
N PHE A 18 10.10 -2.86 5.37
CA PHE A 18 10.81 -3.08 6.64
C PHE A 18 12.13 -3.87 6.49
N GLY A 19 13.25 -3.14 6.35
CA GLY A 19 14.57 -3.47 6.93
C GLY A 19 15.66 -4.04 6.02
N ASP A 20 16.77 -3.30 5.89
CA ASP A 20 18.09 -3.72 6.43
C ASP A 20 19.14 -2.58 6.34
N GLU A 21 19.70 -2.20 7.50
CA GLU A 21 20.95 -1.43 7.66
C GLU A 21 21.96 -2.32 8.42
N ASP A 22 23.23 -2.36 7.95
CA ASP A 22 24.47 -2.11 8.72
C ASP A 22 25.71 -2.91 8.23
N ARG A 23 26.74 -2.20 7.72
CA ARG A 23 28.14 -2.19 8.23
C ARG A 23 29.16 -1.53 7.28
N GLY A 24 29.86 -0.50 7.77
CA GLY A 24 31.33 -0.37 7.62
C GLY A 24 31.93 0.81 6.81
N ASP A 25 32.14 1.95 7.50
CA ASP A 25 32.94 3.17 7.17
C ASP A 25 34.49 2.91 7.31
N PRO A 26 35.48 3.85 7.17
CA PRO A 26 35.44 5.29 6.86
C PRO A 26 36.60 5.89 5.98
N ALA A 27 36.49 7.21 5.68
CA ALA A 27 37.53 8.28 5.59
C ALA A 27 37.38 9.14 4.30
N GLU A 28 36.75 10.33 4.36
CA GLU A 28 37.27 11.66 4.77
C GLU A 28 38.28 12.31 3.81
N PRO A 29 38.32 13.65 3.71
CA PRO A 29 37.27 14.61 3.35
C PRO A 29 37.74 15.45 2.12
N ILE A 30 37.04 16.51 1.70
CA ILE A 30 37.62 17.83 1.29
C ILE A 30 36.56 18.70 0.57
N VAL A 31 36.20 19.77 1.29
CA VAL A 31 35.97 21.17 0.87
C VAL A 31 35.50 21.43 -0.58
N LEU A 32 34.22 21.85 -0.71
CA LEU A 32 33.73 22.59 -1.88
C LEU A 32 33.88 24.09 -1.63
N GLU A 33 34.88 24.72 -2.26
CA GLU A 33 34.79 26.14 -2.60
C GLU A 33 34.08 26.30 -3.95
N LEU A 34 33.05 27.14 -3.98
CA LEU A 34 32.34 27.54 -5.20
C LEU A 34 33.26 28.43 -6.06
N GLY A 35 33.51 28.02 -7.30
CA GLY A 35 34.20 28.81 -8.32
C GLY A 35 33.52 28.66 -9.68
N ASN A 36 33.22 29.79 -10.31
CA ASN A 36 32.36 29.96 -11.48
C ASN A 36 32.74 29.19 -12.76
N ALA A 37 31.69 28.80 -13.49
CA ALA A 37 31.51 28.77 -14.95
C ALA A 37 32.72 28.45 -15.85
N ASP A 38 32.60 27.35 -16.61
CA ASP A 38 32.72 27.37 -18.07
C ASP A 38 31.99 26.13 -18.64
N LEU A 39 31.22 26.35 -19.71
CA LEU A 39 30.46 25.32 -20.43
C LEU A 39 31.44 24.54 -21.31
N ASP A 40 31.61 23.24 -21.03
CA ASP A 40 32.26 22.31 -21.95
C ASP A 40 31.27 21.22 -22.37
N ASP A 41 31.21 21.02 -23.67
CA ASP A 41 30.21 20.26 -24.42
C ASP A 41 30.74 18.84 -24.63
N SER A 42 30.42 17.93 -23.72
CA SER A 42 30.71 16.51 -23.89
C SER A 42 29.57 15.66 -23.36
N ASP A 43 28.83 15.06 -24.29
CA ASP A 43 27.85 14.00 -24.07
C ASP A 43 28.50 12.82 -23.33
N ASP A 44 28.22 12.69 -22.03
CA ASP A 44 28.41 11.44 -21.30
C ASP A 44 27.17 11.16 -20.45
N GLU A 45 26.64 9.96 -20.64
CA GLU A 45 25.36 9.47 -20.13
C GLU A 45 25.28 9.56 -18.60
N VAL A 46 24.23 10.21 -18.08
CA VAL A 46 23.96 10.25 -16.63
C VAL A 46 23.37 8.91 -16.20
N GLU A 47 24.23 7.93 -15.91
CA GLU A 47 23.83 6.71 -15.20
C GLU A 47 23.41 7.05 -13.77
N LEU A 48 22.09 7.08 -13.53
CA LEU A 48 21.46 7.27 -12.22
C LEU A 48 21.74 6.07 -11.31
N HIS A 49 22.80 6.13 -10.50
CA HIS A 49 23.02 5.19 -9.42
C HIS A 49 22.24 5.56 -8.13
N PRO A 50 21.72 4.59 -7.35
CA PRO A 50 20.60 4.82 -6.43
C PRO A 50 20.98 5.34 -5.03
N ASN A 51 22.26 5.61 -4.75
CA ASN A 51 22.78 5.77 -3.38
C ASN A 51 23.68 7.02 -3.21
N GLY A 52 23.19 8.20 -3.59
CA GLY A 52 23.80 9.49 -3.19
C GLY A 52 23.36 9.93 -1.78
N PRO A 53 24.15 10.77 -1.06
CA PRO A 53 23.80 11.22 0.29
C PRO A 53 22.43 11.91 0.31
N PRO A 54 21.68 11.88 1.43
CA PRO A 54 20.37 12.51 1.53
C PRO A 54 20.52 13.96 1.09
N ASN A 55 19.89 14.32 -0.02
CA ASN A 55 20.08 15.62 -0.62
C ASN A 55 19.59 16.68 0.38
N ASP A 56 20.52 17.31 1.10
CA ASP A 56 20.25 18.32 2.12
C ASP A 56 19.42 19.47 1.56
N TYR A 57 19.55 19.72 0.25
CA TYR A 57 18.69 20.64 -0.47
C TYR A 57 17.22 20.17 -0.47
N VAL A 58 16.95 18.89 -0.72
CA VAL A 58 15.59 18.32 -0.64
C VAL A 58 15.07 18.32 0.80
N ALA A 59 15.92 18.04 1.79
CA ALA A 59 15.54 18.09 3.20
C ALA A 59 15.21 19.53 3.65
N LEU A 60 16.01 20.51 3.24
CA LEU A 60 15.80 21.94 3.50
C LEU A 60 14.58 22.47 2.76
N LEU A 61 14.39 22.08 1.49
CA LEU A 61 13.23 22.44 0.68
C LEU A 61 11.95 21.84 1.28
N LYS A 62 11.98 20.59 1.74
CA LYS A 62 10.87 19.98 2.49
C LYS A 62 10.59 20.79 3.75
N ARG A 63 11.61 21.05 4.59
CA ARG A 63 11.46 21.74 5.89
C ARG A 63 10.96 23.18 5.78
N ASN A 64 11.33 23.87 4.71
CA ASN A 64 10.94 25.27 4.46
C ASN A 64 9.70 25.41 3.55
N SER A 65 9.26 24.32 2.92
CA SER A 65 8.04 24.35 2.12
C SER A 65 6.81 24.21 3.03
N GLY A 66 5.79 25.04 2.81
CA GLY A 66 4.48 24.90 3.44
C GLY A 66 3.81 23.55 3.19
N LEU A 67 4.37 22.73 2.28
CA LEU A 67 4.00 21.35 2.01
C LEU A 67 4.14 20.45 3.25
N LEU A 68 5.19 20.59 4.07
CA LEU A 68 5.37 19.76 5.27
C LEU A 68 4.28 20.08 6.32
N LEU A 69 4.02 21.37 6.55
CA LEU A 69 2.94 21.84 7.43
C LEU A 69 1.56 21.44 6.91
N LEU A 70 1.30 21.53 5.61
CA LEU A 70 0.04 21.09 5.01
C LEU A 70 -0.13 19.57 5.15
N GLN A 71 0.94 18.80 4.97
CA GLN A 71 0.91 17.35 5.11
C GLN A 71 0.73 16.92 6.57
N GLU A 72 1.40 17.57 7.52
CA GLU A 72 1.23 17.33 8.95
C GLU A 72 -0.20 17.67 9.40
N ASN A 73 -0.74 18.83 9.00
CA ASN A 73 -2.12 19.20 9.28
C ASN A 73 -3.12 18.22 8.67
N ARG A 74 -2.83 17.70 7.47
CA ARG A 74 -3.67 16.70 6.81
C ARG A 74 -3.66 15.37 7.56
N ILE A 75 -2.49 14.91 8.03
CA ILE A 75 -2.32 13.69 8.83
C ILE A 75 -3.02 13.85 10.18
N ARG A 76 -2.73 14.92 10.91
CA ARG A 76 -3.33 15.21 12.22
C ARG A 76 -4.85 15.32 12.11
N GLY A 77 -5.34 16.06 11.10
CA GLY A 77 -6.76 16.19 10.85
C GLY A 77 -7.43 14.86 10.48
N ALA A 78 -6.75 13.98 9.75
CA ALA A 78 -7.29 12.66 9.42
C ALA A 78 -7.41 11.76 10.66
N TYR A 79 -6.36 11.72 11.49
CA TYR A 79 -6.39 10.98 12.76
C TYR A 79 -7.45 11.52 13.71
N SER A 80 -7.55 12.85 13.87
CA SER A 80 -8.58 13.45 14.75
C SER A 80 -10.01 13.18 14.31
N ARG A 81 -10.27 12.95 13.02
CA ARG A 81 -11.62 12.65 12.51
C ARG A 81 -12.04 11.21 12.70
N SER A 82 -11.13 10.25 12.51
CA SER A 82 -11.48 8.83 12.41
C SER A 82 -10.38 7.87 12.87
N GLY A 83 -9.43 8.33 13.69
CA GLY A 83 -8.32 7.54 14.20
C GLY A 83 -7.46 6.92 13.08
N GLU A 84 -7.09 5.66 13.28
CA GLU A 84 -6.28 4.86 12.36
C GLU A 84 -6.96 4.68 11.00
N ALA A 85 -8.30 4.54 10.97
CA ALA A 85 -9.07 4.48 9.73
C ALA A 85 -8.97 5.79 8.93
N GLY A 86 -8.88 6.93 9.63
CA GLY A 86 -8.63 8.23 9.01
C GLY A 86 -7.25 8.31 8.35
N LEU A 87 -6.22 7.78 9.02
CA LEU A 87 -4.87 7.69 8.46
C LEU A 87 -4.82 6.74 7.25
N PHE A 88 -5.49 5.59 7.33
CA PHE A 88 -5.60 4.65 6.22
C PHE A 88 -6.25 5.30 4.98
N ALA A 89 -7.28 6.12 5.17
CA ALA A 89 -7.96 6.82 4.10
C ALA A 89 -7.09 7.86 3.36
N LEU A 90 -5.94 8.26 3.91
CA LEU A 90 -4.97 9.10 3.20
C LEU A 90 -4.28 8.36 2.05
N PHE A 91 -4.13 7.05 2.18
CA PHE A 91 -3.50 6.20 1.16
C PHE A 91 -4.56 5.53 0.29
N VAL A 92 -5.62 5.01 0.91
CA VAL A 92 -6.72 4.33 0.22
C VAL A 92 -7.92 5.27 0.19
N THR A 93 -7.94 6.14 -0.82
CA THR A 93 -8.95 7.19 -0.94
C THR A 93 -10.35 6.62 -1.25
N GLY A 94 -11.40 7.36 -0.90
CA GLY A 94 -12.78 6.97 -1.21
C GLY A 94 -13.02 6.80 -2.71
N ASN A 95 -12.43 7.66 -3.55
CA ASN A 95 -12.52 7.54 -5.01
C ASN A 95 -11.89 6.25 -5.51
N PHE A 96 -10.72 5.88 -4.99
CA PHE A 96 -10.08 4.62 -5.34
C PHE A 96 -10.94 3.41 -4.94
N LYS A 97 -11.49 3.40 -3.71
CA LYS A 97 -12.42 2.35 -3.27
C LYS A 97 -13.66 2.26 -4.16
N ASN A 98 -14.21 3.41 -4.58
CA ASN A 98 -15.38 3.45 -5.46
C ASN A 98 -15.08 2.86 -6.83
N SER A 99 -13.95 3.22 -7.46
CA SER A 99 -13.53 2.63 -8.73
C SER A 99 -13.39 1.11 -8.61
N LEU A 100 -12.69 0.63 -7.56
CA LEU A 100 -12.49 -0.79 -7.30
C LEU A 100 -13.83 -1.53 -7.16
N ARG A 101 -14.76 -0.93 -6.41
CA ARG A 101 -16.11 -1.45 -6.19
C ARG A 101 -16.92 -1.50 -7.48
N GLU A 102 -16.88 -0.45 -8.29
CA GLU A 102 -17.60 -0.37 -9.55
C GLU A 102 -17.12 -1.43 -10.55
N TRP A 103 -15.80 -1.58 -10.68
CA TRP A 103 -15.20 -2.57 -11.56
C TRP A 103 -15.48 -4.00 -11.09
N ALA A 104 -15.34 -4.27 -9.79
CA ALA A 104 -15.68 -5.57 -9.23
C ALA A 104 -17.17 -5.90 -9.39
N ASN A 105 -18.06 -4.94 -9.12
CA ASN A 105 -19.51 -5.14 -9.26
C ASN A 105 -19.93 -5.36 -10.72
N ALA A 106 -19.23 -4.77 -11.69
CA ALA A 106 -19.48 -5.05 -13.10
C ALA A 106 -19.26 -6.55 -13.43
N VAL A 107 -18.18 -7.15 -12.91
CA VAL A 107 -17.91 -8.58 -13.11
C VAL A 107 -18.89 -9.44 -12.30
N LEU A 108 -19.14 -9.10 -11.03
CA LEU A 108 -20.06 -9.86 -10.17
C LEU A 108 -21.47 -9.95 -10.73
N ARG A 109 -21.98 -8.86 -11.33
CA ARG A 109 -23.30 -8.85 -11.98
C ARG A 109 -23.36 -9.79 -13.18
N ASN A 110 -22.28 -9.89 -13.96
CA ASN A 110 -22.22 -10.82 -15.09
C ASN A 110 -22.29 -12.28 -14.63
N ASP A 111 -21.72 -12.59 -13.45
CA ASP A 111 -21.72 -13.93 -12.87
C ASP A 111 -22.96 -14.21 -11.99
N GLY A 112 -23.93 -13.29 -11.95
CA GLY A 112 -25.16 -13.42 -11.14
C GLY A 112 -24.92 -13.35 -9.63
N ILE A 113 -23.77 -12.81 -9.20
CA ILE A 113 -23.40 -12.68 -7.79
C ILE A 113 -23.81 -11.30 -7.29
N ARG A 114 -24.26 -11.23 -6.03
CA ARG A 114 -24.64 -9.97 -5.37
C ARG A 114 -23.51 -8.95 -5.36
N ASP A 115 -23.82 -7.69 -5.71
CA ASP A 115 -22.92 -6.54 -5.63
C ASP A 115 -22.31 -6.32 -4.23
N ILE A 116 -21.12 -5.74 -4.23
CA ILE A 116 -20.39 -5.29 -3.05
C ILE A 116 -20.92 -3.90 -2.64
N SER A 117 -21.38 -3.79 -1.39
CA SER A 117 -21.67 -2.50 -0.75
C SER A 117 -20.37 -1.82 -0.31
N GLU A 118 -20.41 -0.51 -0.04
CA GLU A 118 -19.25 0.21 0.50
C GLU A 118 -18.71 -0.43 1.78
N SER A 119 -19.60 -0.69 2.76
CA SER A 119 -19.25 -1.38 4.00
C SER A 119 -18.74 -2.81 3.77
N GLY A 120 -19.24 -3.49 2.73
CA GLY A 120 -18.77 -4.81 2.35
C GLY A 120 -17.35 -4.79 1.79
N LEU A 121 -17.00 -3.76 1.02
CA LEU A 121 -15.63 -3.58 0.55
C LEU A 121 -14.68 -3.25 1.70
N ASP A 122 -15.10 -2.38 2.61
CA ASP A 122 -14.29 -2.02 3.78
C ASP A 122 -14.04 -3.22 4.71
N ALA A 123 -15.07 -4.05 4.93
CA ALA A 123 -14.94 -5.32 5.65
C ALA A 123 -13.95 -6.27 4.96
N TYR A 124 -14.03 -6.40 3.62
CA TYR A 124 -13.09 -7.22 2.86
C TYR A 124 -11.64 -6.73 2.99
N ILE A 125 -11.41 -5.41 2.83
CA ILE A 125 -10.08 -4.80 2.97
C ILE A 125 -9.52 -5.00 4.37
N GLY A 126 -10.35 -4.79 5.40
CA GLY A 126 -9.95 -5.03 6.80
C GLY A 126 -9.53 -6.46 7.06
N LEU A 127 -10.22 -7.43 6.47
CA LEU A 127 -9.86 -8.85 6.57
C LEU A 127 -8.56 -9.18 5.82
N GLU A 128 -8.31 -8.62 4.64
CA GLU A 128 -7.02 -8.79 3.94
C GLU A 128 -5.86 -8.20 4.77
N LEU A 129 -6.06 -7.03 5.39
CA LEU A 129 -5.07 -6.43 6.30
C LEU A 129 -4.84 -7.32 7.51
N ALA A 130 -5.89 -7.83 8.14
CA ALA A 130 -5.77 -8.75 9.27
C ALA A 130 -5.01 -10.02 8.88
N ILE A 131 -5.32 -10.62 7.72
CA ILE A 131 -4.60 -11.80 7.19
C ILE A 131 -3.12 -11.49 6.99
N SER A 132 -2.79 -10.29 6.50
CA SER A 132 -1.41 -9.89 6.22
C SER A 132 -0.51 -9.81 7.46
N ILE A 133 -1.09 -9.51 8.63
CA ILE A 133 -0.35 -9.39 9.91
C ILE A 133 -0.36 -10.67 10.73
N THR A 134 -1.30 -11.57 10.47
CA THR A 134 -1.44 -12.84 11.21
C THR A 134 -0.61 -13.97 10.59
N SER A 135 0.07 -14.75 11.43
CA SER A 135 0.91 -15.87 11.02
C SER A 135 0.14 -17.20 10.88
N ILE A 136 -0.97 -17.21 10.15
CA ILE A 136 -1.75 -18.43 9.86
C ILE A 136 -1.47 -18.86 8.42
N ASN A 137 -1.17 -20.15 8.23
CA ASN A 137 -0.67 -20.67 6.96
C ASN A 137 -1.78 -20.85 5.90
N GLU A 138 -2.98 -21.24 6.31
CA GLU A 138 -4.10 -21.46 5.40
C GLU A 138 -5.19 -20.41 5.55
N ILE A 139 -5.68 -19.89 4.42
CA ILE A 139 -6.78 -18.92 4.44
C ILE A 139 -8.07 -19.51 5.03
N SER A 140 -8.24 -20.84 4.95
CA SER A 140 -9.35 -21.56 5.58
C SER A 140 -9.39 -21.36 7.08
N ASP A 141 -8.21 -21.33 7.69
CA ASP A 141 -8.06 -21.45 9.12
C ASP A 141 -8.54 -20.19 9.84
N PHE A 142 -8.51 -19.03 9.19
CA PHE A 142 -9.09 -17.78 9.71
C PHE A 142 -10.57 -17.90 10.06
N TRP A 143 -11.33 -18.70 9.31
CA TRP A 143 -12.75 -18.97 9.52
C TRP A 143 -13.01 -20.31 10.23
N SER A 144 -11.98 -20.93 10.80
CA SER A 144 -12.12 -22.17 11.54
C SER A 144 -12.81 -21.95 12.89
N SER A 145 -13.63 -22.90 13.31
CA SER A 145 -14.20 -22.94 14.66
C SER A 145 -13.35 -23.77 15.64
N LYS A 146 -12.15 -24.20 15.22
CA LYS A 146 -11.27 -25.05 16.03
C LYS A 146 -10.65 -24.20 17.14
N ARG A 147 -10.49 -24.77 18.35
CA ARG A 147 -10.03 -24.04 19.55
C ARG A 147 -8.67 -23.31 19.41
N PHE A 148 -7.82 -23.74 18.48
CA PHE A 148 -6.47 -23.20 18.26
C PHE A 148 -6.28 -22.60 16.85
N LEU A 149 -7.34 -22.53 16.05
CA LEU A 149 -7.30 -21.98 14.68
C LEU A 149 -8.50 -21.07 14.46
N GLY A 150 -8.26 -19.94 13.81
CA GLY A 150 -9.31 -18.98 13.48
C GLY A 150 -9.58 -17.95 14.57
N SER A 151 -10.37 -16.95 14.20
CA SER A 151 -10.89 -15.93 15.11
C SER A 151 -12.37 -15.71 14.78
N SER A 152 -13.20 -15.57 15.81
CA SER A 152 -14.63 -15.26 15.64
C SER A 152 -14.84 -13.97 14.84
N ASP A 153 -13.93 -13.02 15.00
CA ASP A 153 -14.00 -11.71 14.35
C ASP A 153 -14.03 -11.82 12.82
N PHE A 154 -13.36 -12.84 12.24
CA PHE A 154 -13.39 -13.08 10.80
C PHE A 154 -14.76 -13.50 10.32
N ALA A 155 -15.39 -14.46 11.02
CA ALA A 155 -16.72 -14.95 10.67
C ALA A 155 -17.81 -13.91 10.93
N ASP A 156 -17.66 -13.13 12.01
CA ASP A 156 -18.59 -12.05 12.38
C ASP A 156 -18.50 -10.86 11.40
N THR A 157 -17.31 -10.58 10.86
CA THR A 157 -17.11 -9.50 9.87
C THR A 157 -17.64 -9.88 8.50
N MET A 158 -17.30 -11.08 7.99
CA MET A 158 -17.75 -11.54 6.68
C MET A 158 -17.64 -13.05 6.54
N ALA A 159 -18.67 -13.70 6.00
CA ALA A 159 -18.60 -15.12 5.69
C ALA A 159 -17.49 -15.45 4.67
N ARG A 160 -16.78 -16.57 4.89
CA ARG A 160 -15.64 -17.02 4.05
C ARG A 160 -15.98 -17.07 2.55
N ASN A 161 -17.15 -17.61 2.22
CA ASN A 161 -17.60 -17.71 0.83
C ASN A 161 -17.74 -16.33 0.18
N ARG A 162 -18.26 -15.35 0.92
CA ARG A 162 -18.40 -13.98 0.45
C ARG A 162 -17.03 -13.32 0.28
N PHE A 163 -16.12 -13.52 1.23
CA PHE A 163 -14.74 -13.04 1.13
C PHE A 163 -14.06 -13.59 -0.13
N GLN A 164 -14.15 -14.90 -0.38
CA GLN A 164 -13.55 -15.53 -1.55
C GLN A 164 -14.17 -15.05 -2.87
N GLN A 165 -15.50 -14.85 -2.90
CA GLN A 165 -16.18 -14.26 -4.05
C GLN A 165 -15.67 -12.85 -4.33
N ILE A 166 -15.53 -12.00 -3.32
CA ILE A 166 -15.01 -10.64 -3.52
C ILE A 166 -13.58 -10.71 -4.05
N ARG A 167 -12.72 -11.53 -3.41
CA ARG A 167 -11.31 -11.71 -3.78
C ARG A 167 -11.13 -12.17 -5.23
N SER A 168 -11.97 -13.08 -5.73
CA SER A 168 -11.83 -13.60 -7.11
C SER A 168 -12.35 -12.64 -8.19
N HIS A 169 -13.19 -11.67 -7.84
CA HIS A 169 -13.80 -10.72 -8.79
C HIS A 169 -13.28 -9.29 -8.62
N LEU A 170 -12.36 -9.05 -7.69
CA LEU A 170 -11.71 -7.76 -7.52
C LEU A 170 -10.89 -7.41 -8.77
N LYS A 171 -11.11 -6.21 -9.32
CA LYS A 171 -10.38 -5.70 -10.48
C LYS A 171 -9.76 -4.36 -10.14
N VAL A 172 -8.53 -4.14 -10.59
CA VAL A 172 -7.80 -2.86 -10.47
C VAL A 172 -7.87 -2.01 -11.74
N HIS A 173 -8.69 -2.44 -12.70
CA HIS A 173 -8.96 -1.74 -13.95
C HIS A 173 -10.43 -1.95 -14.35
N PRO A 174 -10.98 -1.13 -15.26
CA PRO A 174 -12.33 -1.30 -15.76
C PRO A 174 -12.57 -2.69 -16.36
N ALA A 175 -13.75 -3.24 -16.10
CA ALA A 175 -14.23 -4.46 -16.75
C ALA A 175 -14.61 -4.14 -18.20
N GLY A 176 -13.68 -4.31 -19.15
CA GLY A 176 -13.93 -4.09 -20.58
C GLY A 176 -12.78 -3.50 -21.41
N GLY A 177 -11.56 -3.41 -20.89
CA GLY A 177 -10.40 -2.95 -21.66
C GLY A 177 -9.73 -4.09 -22.44
N TYR A 178 -9.90 -4.09 -23.76
CA TYR A 178 -8.92 -4.62 -24.72
C TYR A 178 -8.19 -3.45 -25.37
#